data_AF-A0A6N9HFQ0-F1
#
_entry.id   AF-A0A6N9HFQ0-F1
#
_cell.length_a   1.000
_cell.length_b   1.000
_cell.length_c   1.000
_cell.angle_alpha   90.00
_cell.angle_beta   90.00
_cell.angle_gamma   90.00
#
_symmetry.space_group_name_H-M   'P 1'
#
loop_
_entity.id
_entity.type
_entity.pdbx_description
1 polymer ?
#
loop_
_entity_poly.entity_id
_entity_poly.type
_entity_poly.pdbx_seq_one_letter_code
_entity_poly.pdbx_strand_id
1 'polypeptide(L)'
;MNTMKWLIQREYWENKGMLFWAPAIVGSLMVLFSGVMVAFGMNMNLQIDGEKIARFHEMTTIERHDLANAFGAAFPMVATPLYILMAFLIFFYCLGALHDDRRDRSILFWKSLPVSDTETVLSKVVMALVAAPLIVAVIGFIASFAIMLMGSIALTFHGLNIFSDLISATSFWLSPFRMLSLIPIYLLWALPTVGWLLMVSSWARSKVFLWAVGAPLMSGALLAWANAGFKLGLNIEWYFTQVVLRLLGSVLPGNWMIFDQGARQAMAQADRGDVPPASQVAAFYNEAYASLASPTLWIGVAAGVAMIAAAIYLRRWREEN
;
A
#
# COMPACT_ATOMS: atom_id res chain seq x y z
N MET A 1 4.63 -17.22 -26.69
CA MET A 1 4.49 -15.91 -25.99
C MET A 1 3.22 -15.77 -25.13
N ASN A 2 2.35 -16.78 -25.00
CA ASN A 2 1.13 -16.67 -24.16
C ASN A 2 1.30 -17.22 -22.73
N THR A 3 2.41 -17.89 -22.40
CA THR A 3 2.60 -18.62 -21.14
C THR A 3 2.49 -17.71 -19.91
N MET A 4 3.23 -16.61 -19.87
CA MET A 4 3.21 -15.66 -18.76
C MET A 4 1.80 -15.08 -18.52
N LYS A 5 1.07 -14.75 -19.60
CA LYS A 5 -0.30 -14.24 -19.51
C LYS A 5 -1.22 -15.24 -18.82
N TRP A 6 -1.13 -16.52 -19.18
CA TRP A 6 -1.93 -17.58 -18.58
C TRP A 6 -1.55 -17.84 -17.11
N LEU A 7 -0.27 -17.76 -16.75
CA LEU A 7 0.16 -17.90 -15.36
C LEU A 7 -0.39 -16.79 -14.47
N ILE A 8 -0.34 -15.55 -14.94
CA ILE A 8 -0.91 -14.39 -14.23
C ILE A 8 -2.43 -14.56 -14.07
N GLN A 9 -3.12 -14.97 -15.13
CA GLN A 9 -4.56 -15.19 -15.11
C GLN A 9 -4.96 -16.32 -14.15
N ARG A 10 -4.18 -17.40 -14.11
CA ARG A 10 -4.35 -18.49 -13.14
C ARG A 10 -4.19 -17.99 -11.71
N GLU A 11 -3.07 -17.33 -11.41
CA GLU A 11 -2.80 -16.81 -10.07
C GLU A 11 -3.88 -15.85 -9.59
N TYR A 12 -4.42 -15.02 -10.49
CA TYR A 12 -5.55 -14.15 -10.20
C TYR A 12 -6.83 -14.96 -9.86
N TRP A 13 -7.12 -16.02 -10.60
CA TRP A 13 -8.29 -16.86 -10.34
C TRP A 13 -8.19 -17.66 -9.04
N GLU A 14 -7.02 -18.25 -8.76
CA GLU A 14 -6.74 -18.96 -7.51
C GLU A 14 -6.87 -18.04 -6.30
N ASN A 15 -6.43 -16.78 -6.43
CA ASN A 15 -6.42 -15.81 -5.34
C ASN A 15 -7.52 -14.74 -5.44
N LYS A 16 -8.58 -14.99 -6.22
CA LYS A 16 -9.62 -13.99 -6.51
C LYS A 16 -10.31 -13.46 -5.25
N GLY A 17 -10.52 -14.32 -4.27
CA GLY A 17 -11.10 -13.96 -2.97
C GLY A 17 -10.28 -12.88 -2.26
N MET A 18 -8.98 -13.10 -2.16
CA MET A 18 -8.06 -12.17 -1.51
C MET A 18 -7.81 -10.92 -2.36
N LEU A 19 -7.60 -11.06 -3.67
CA LEU A 19 -7.19 -9.95 -4.53
C LEU A 19 -8.31 -8.99 -4.89
N PHE A 20 -9.52 -9.49 -5.13
CA PHE A 20 -10.65 -8.67 -5.60
C PHE A 20 -11.72 -8.52 -4.53
N TRP A 21 -12.20 -9.64 -3.97
CA TRP A 21 -13.34 -9.59 -3.05
C TRP A 21 -13.00 -8.91 -1.73
N ALA A 22 -11.82 -9.18 -1.14
CA ALA A 22 -11.46 -8.54 0.12
C ALA A 22 -11.39 -7.00 0.00
N PRO A 23 -10.68 -6.40 -0.97
CA PRO A 23 -10.73 -4.95 -1.15
C PRO A 23 -12.12 -4.43 -1.53
N ALA A 24 -12.90 -5.16 -2.34
CA ALA A 24 -14.24 -4.75 -2.73
C ALA A 24 -15.21 -4.71 -1.55
N ILE A 25 -15.15 -5.69 -0.65
CA ILE A 25 -15.94 -5.73 0.58
C ILE A 25 -15.55 -4.58 1.50
N VAL A 26 -14.25 -4.37 1.73
CA VAL A 26 -13.77 -3.27 2.59
C VAL A 26 -14.15 -1.91 1.99
N GLY A 27 -13.99 -1.72 0.68
CA GLY A 27 -14.41 -0.50 0.00
C GLY A 27 -15.92 -0.27 0.09
N SER A 28 -16.73 -1.32 -0.04
CA SER A 28 -18.19 -1.24 0.13
C SER A 28 -18.57 -0.88 1.56
N LEU A 29 -17.90 -1.45 2.56
CA LEU A 29 -18.09 -1.11 3.97
C LEU A 29 -17.70 0.33 4.28
N MET A 30 -16.61 0.83 3.67
CA MET A 30 -16.22 2.25 3.80
C MET A 30 -17.32 3.16 3.26
N VAL A 31 -17.85 2.88 2.07
CA VAL A 31 -18.95 3.64 1.46
C VAL A 31 -20.21 3.58 2.33
N LEU A 32 -20.59 2.39 2.79
CA LEU A 32 -21.73 2.18 3.68
C LEU A 32 -21.57 2.99 4.97
N PHE A 33 -20.41 2.87 5.63
CA PHE A 33 -20.11 3.57 6.86
C PHE A 33 -20.15 5.09 6.67
N SER A 34 -19.54 5.62 5.61
CA SER A 34 -19.62 7.04 5.25
C SER A 34 -21.06 7.49 5.01
N GLY A 35 -21.90 6.66 4.38
CA GLY A 35 -23.33 6.97 4.20
C GLY A 35 -24.11 7.02 5.50
N VAL A 36 -23.85 6.07 6.40
CA VAL A 36 -24.42 6.08 7.74
C VAL A 36 -23.99 7.34 8.50
N MET A 37 -22.70 7.69 8.46
CA MET A 37 -22.18 8.91 9.09
C MET A 37 -22.81 10.19 8.52
N VAL A 38 -23.00 10.26 7.20
CA VAL A 38 -23.70 11.37 6.54
C VAL A 38 -25.15 11.44 7.02
N ALA A 39 -25.88 10.32 7.03
CA ALA A 39 -27.29 10.29 7.42
C ALA A 39 -27.51 10.69 8.90
N PHE A 40 -26.64 10.23 9.80
CA PHE A 40 -26.65 10.68 11.20
C PHE A 40 -26.23 12.15 11.32
N GLY A 41 -25.23 12.59 10.56
CA GLY A 41 -24.74 13.97 10.53
C GLY A 41 -25.80 14.98 10.09
N MET A 42 -26.66 14.61 9.13
CA MET A 42 -27.78 15.43 8.67
C MET A 42 -28.83 15.68 9.79
N ASN A 43 -28.98 14.74 10.72
CA ASN A 43 -29.90 14.85 11.85
C ASN A 43 -29.29 15.54 13.07
N MET A 44 -27.96 15.76 13.08
CA MET A 44 -27.29 16.52 14.12
C MET A 44 -27.26 17.99 13.74
N ASN A 45 -27.84 18.85 14.58
CA ASN A 45 -27.54 20.27 14.54
C ASN A 45 -26.07 20.44 14.90
N LEU A 46 -25.20 20.53 13.89
CA LEU A 46 -23.78 20.84 14.07
C LEU A 46 -23.69 22.24 14.72
N GLN A 47 -23.55 22.28 16.05
CA GLN A 47 -23.21 23.48 16.80
C GLN A 47 -21.70 23.48 16.98
N ILE A 48 -21.00 24.17 16.08
CA ILE A 48 -19.59 24.50 16.29
C ILE A 48 -19.60 25.88 16.94
N ASP A 49 -19.29 25.92 18.24
CA ASP A 49 -19.01 27.14 19.01
C ASP A 49 -20.21 28.07 19.31
N GLY A 50 -21.41 27.52 19.56
CA GLY A 50 -22.56 28.28 20.06
C GLY A 50 -23.22 29.24 19.07
N GLU A 51 -22.57 29.55 17.95
CA GLU A 51 -23.18 30.20 16.79
C GLU A 51 -23.83 29.14 15.89
N LYS A 52 -25.08 29.39 15.48
CA LYS A 52 -25.71 28.61 14.40
C LYS A 52 -24.80 28.71 13.18
N ILE A 53 -24.64 27.62 12.43
CA ILE A 53 -23.92 27.60 11.16
C ILE A 53 -24.62 28.51 10.13
N ALA A 54 -24.40 29.82 10.26
CA ALA A 54 -24.73 30.85 9.29
C ALA A 54 -23.56 31.07 8.30
N ARG A 55 -22.34 30.60 8.65
CA ARG A 55 -21.12 30.76 7.85
C ARG A 55 -21.16 30.14 6.45
N PHE A 56 -22.06 29.18 6.20
CA PHE A 56 -22.17 28.55 4.90
C PHE A 56 -22.90 29.39 3.86
N HIS A 57 -23.86 30.23 4.29
CA HIS A 57 -24.53 31.15 3.37
C HIS A 57 -23.64 32.34 2.98
N GLU A 58 -22.66 32.69 3.81
CA GLU A 58 -21.78 33.85 3.62
C GLU A 58 -20.44 33.52 2.96
N MET A 59 -20.13 32.23 2.74
CA MET A 59 -18.91 31.80 2.05
C MET A 59 -18.85 32.36 0.63
N THR A 60 -17.80 33.10 0.34
CA THR A 60 -17.51 33.65 -0.99
C THR A 60 -17.31 32.55 -2.02
N THR A 61 -17.47 32.86 -3.31
CA THR A 61 -17.22 31.91 -4.41
C THR A 61 -15.78 31.37 -4.39
N ILE A 62 -14.82 32.19 -3.96
CA ILE A 62 -13.41 31.80 -3.84
C ILE A 62 -13.24 30.75 -2.73
N GLU A 63 -13.80 31.00 -1.54
CA GLU A 63 -13.70 30.07 -0.40
C GLU A 63 -14.38 28.73 -0.68
N ARG A 64 -15.51 28.72 -1.40
CA ARG A 64 -16.19 27.49 -1.82
C ARG A 64 -15.35 26.68 -2.79
N HIS A 65 -14.72 27.35 -3.76
CA HIS A 65 -13.84 26.72 -4.73
C HIS A 65 -12.57 26.16 -4.06
N ASP A 66 -11.99 26.87 -3.09
CA ASP A 66 -10.85 26.39 -2.32
C ASP A 66 -11.22 25.19 -1.44
N LEU A 67 -12.39 25.22 -0.80
CA LEU A 67 -12.94 24.08 -0.06
C LEU A 67 -13.15 22.87 -0.99
N ALA A 68 -13.74 23.06 -2.17
CA ALA A 68 -13.95 22.00 -3.15
C ALA A 68 -12.62 21.41 -3.66
N ASN A 69 -11.60 22.25 -3.87
CA ASN A 69 -10.25 21.79 -4.22
C ASN A 69 -9.58 21.01 -3.10
N ALA A 70 -9.70 21.47 -1.85
CA ALA A 70 -9.17 20.77 -0.68
C ALA A 70 -9.88 19.43 -0.48
N PHE A 71 -11.20 19.40 -0.66
CA PHE A 71 -12.00 18.20 -0.63
C PHE A 71 -11.54 17.24 -1.72
N GLY A 72 -11.47 17.67 -2.98
CA GLY A 72 -10.95 16.89 -4.11
C GLY A 72 -9.51 16.39 -3.91
N ALA A 73 -8.65 17.17 -3.25
CA ALA A 73 -7.28 16.76 -2.94
C ALA A 73 -7.22 15.63 -1.89
N ALA A 74 -8.21 15.52 -0.99
CA ALA A 74 -8.29 14.44 -0.02
C ALA A 74 -8.66 13.07 -0.64
N PHE A 75 -8.96 13.01 -1.94
CA PHE A 75 -9.33 11.78 -2.65
C PHE A 75 -8.39 10.59 -2.34
N PRO A 76 -7.05 10.70 -2.45
CA PRO A 76 -6.17 9.56 -2.17
C PRO A 76 -6.14 9.18 -0.68
N MET A 77 -6.39 10.14 0.22
CA MET A 77 -6.41 9.90 1.67
C MET A 77 -7.62 9.03 2.07
N VAL A 78 -8.76 9.19 1.40
CA VAL A 78 -9.95 8.37 1.64
C VAL A 78 -9.66 6.88 1.39
N ALA A 79 -8.86 6.56 0.37
CA ALA A 79 -8.47 5.18 0.04
C ALA A 79 -7.39 4.57 0.96
N THR A 80 -6.85 5.31 1.93
CA THR A 80 -5.75 4.83 2.81
C THR A 80 -6.02 3.48 3.47
N PRO A 81 -7.21 3.18 4.02
CA PRO A 81 -7.48 1.87 4.60
C PRO A 81 -7.34 0.72 3.59
N LEU A 82 -7.67 0.94 2.32
CA LEU A 82 -7.51 -0.05 1.25
C LEU A 82 -6.03 -0.27 0.89
N TYR A 83 -5.19 0.77 0.95
CA TYR A 83 -3.74 0.63 0.76
C TYR A 83 -3.07 -0.12 1.91
N ILE A 84 -3.53 0.10 3.14
CA ILE A 84 -3.08 -0.66 4.30
C ILE A 84 -3.49 -2.13 4.13
N LEU A 85 -4.75 -2.39 3.77
CA LEU A 85 -5.23 -3.75 3.47
C LEU A 85 -4.37 -4.42 2.38
N MET A 86 -4.10 -3.72 1.28
CA MET A 86 -3.26 -4.21 0.18
C MET A 86 -1.89 -4.71 0.67
N ALA A 87 -1.25 -3.95 1.56
CA ALA A 87 0.05 -4.33 2.11
C ALA A 87 -0.04 -5.69 2.84
N PHE A 88 -1.09 -5.91 3.64
CA PHE A 88 -1.34 -7.20 4.27
C PHE A 88 -1.63 -8.32 3.26
N LEU A 89 -2.46 -8.05 2.25
CA LEU A 89 -2.79 -9.05 1.22
C LEU A 89 -1.54 -9.50 0.47
N ILE A 90 -0.70 -8.56 0.03
CA ILE A 90 0.56 -8.87 -0.67
C ILE A 90 1.53 -9.60 0.27
N PHE A 91 1.63 -9.19 1.54
CA PHE A 91 2.47 -9.85 2.52
C PHE A 91 2.10 -11.33 2.68
N PHE A 92 0.82 -11.62 2.96
CA PHE A 92 0.36 -12.99 3.15
C PHE A 92 0.37 -13.81 1.86
N TYR A 93 0.07 -13.19 0.73
CA TYR A 93 0.21 -13.82 -0.58
C TYR A 93 1.63 -14.30 -0.82
N CYS A 94 2.63 -13.41 -0.75
CA CYS A 94 4.03 -13.77 -1.02
C CYS A 94 4.57 -14.82 -0.04
N LEU A 95 4.09 -14.79 1.21
CA LEU A 95 4.47 -15.73 2.25
C LEU A 95 3.98 -17.15 1.93
N GLY A 96 2.73 -17.31 1.46
CA GLY A 96 2.16 -18.61 1.09
C GLY A 96 2.55 -19.10 -0.31
N ALA A 97 2.78 -18.20 -1.26
CA ALA A 97 2.68 -18.51 -2.68
C ALA A 97 3.61 -19.63 -3.21
N LEU A 98 4.84 -19.80 -2.70
CA LEU A 98 5.75 -20.89 -3.10
C LEU A 98 5.76 -22.05 -2.10
N HIS A 99 5.27 -21.83 -0.89
CA HIS A 99 5.13 -22.86 0.12
C HIS A 99 3.91 -23.74 -0.17
N ASP A 100 2.78 -23.11 -0.51
CA ASP A 100 1.53 -23.81 -0.82
C ASP A 100 1.66 -24.64 -2.11
N ASP A 101 2.38 -24.13 -3.13
CA ASP A 101 2.74 -24.90 -4.34
C ASP A 101 3.41 -26.26 -4.00
N ARG A 102 4.25 -26.28 -2.95
CA ARG A 102 4.96 -27.49 -2.49
C ARG A 102 4.09 -28.34 -1.57
N ARG A 103 3.38 -27.71 -0.63
CA ARG A 103 2.48 -28.36 0.32
C ARG A 103 1.40 -29.16 -0.40
N ASP A 104 0.82 -28.56 -1.44
CA ASP A 104 -0.29 -29.14 -2.19
C ASP A 104 0.20 -30.02 -3.36
N ARG A 105 1.53 -30.22 -3.48
CA ARG A 105 2.22 -30.98 -4.54
C ARG A 105 1.90 -30.54 -5.97
N SER A 106 1.31 -29.36 -6.15
CA SER A 106 1.01 -28.78 -7.45
C SER A 106 2.28 -28.49 -8.25
N ILE A 107 3.42 -28.31 -7.57
CA ILE A 107 4.75 -28.18 -8.19
C ILE A 107 5.07 -29.32 -9.19
N LEU A 108 4.63 -30.56 -8.94
CA LEU A 108 4.88 -31.70 -9.82
C LEU A 108 4.13 -31.57 -11.15
N PHE A 109 2.91 -31.03 -11.10
CA PHE A 109 2.11 -30.73 -12.28
C PHE A 109 2.71 -29.57 -13.08
N TRP A 110 3.18 -28.52 -12.41
CA TRP A 110 3.77 -27.38 -13.11
C TRP A 110 5.10 -27.71 -13.79
N LYS A 111 5.87 -28.65 -13.23
CA LYS A 111 7.10 -29.14 -13.86
C LYS A 111 6.86 -30.04 -15.07
N SER A 112 5.69 -30.69 -15.18
CA SER A 112 5.35 -31.48 -16.37
C SER A 112 4.83 -30.62 -17.53
N LEU A 113 4.45 -29.37 -17.26
CA LEU A 113 4.11 -28.39 -18.28
C LEU A 113 5.37 -27.69 -18.82
N PRO A 114 5.35 -27.16 -20.06
CA PRO A 114 6.45 -26.41 -20.65
C PRO A 114 6.53 -24.99 -20.05
N VAL A 115 6.67 -24.90 -18.73
CA VAL A 115 6.75 -23.67 -17.94
C VAL A 115 8.02 -23.70 -17.10
N SER A 116 8.80 -22.63 -17.15
CA SER A 116 10.02 -22.53 -16.34
C SER A 116 9.73 -22.11 -14.88
N ASP A 117 10.60 -22.50 -13.96
CA ASP A 117 10.55 -22.03 -12.56
C ASP A 117 10.68 -20.50 -12.48
N THR A 118 11.45 -19.91 -13.40
CA THR A 118 11.59 -18.46 -13.53
C THR A 118 10.26 -17.80 -13.88
N GLU A 119 9.54 -18.30 -14.89
CA GLU A 119 8.23 -17.76 -15.24
C GLU A 119 7.22 -17.89 -14.10
N THR A 120 7.26 -18.99 -13.34
CA THR A 120 6.33 -19.19 -12.22
C THR A 120 6.61 -18.27 -11.03
N VAL A 121 7.88 -18.04 -10.69
CA VAL A 121 8.21 -17.07 -9.63
C VAL A 121 7.91 -15.64 -10.11
N LEU A 122 8.25 -15.30 -11.35
CA LEU A 122 7.97 -13.98 -11.90
C LEU A 122 6.47 -13.70 -12.04
N SER A 123 5.63 -14.69 -12.35
CA SER A 123 4.17 -14.48 -12.35
C SER A 123 3.66 -14.07 -10.96
N LYS A 124 4.19 -14.68 -9.89
CA LYS A 124 3.85 -14.32 -8.50
C LYS A 124 4.39 -12.92 -8.14
N VAL A 125 5.59 -12.56 -8.59
CA VAL A 125 6.14 -11.20 -8.44
C VAL A 125 5.26 -10.16 -9.15
N VAL A 126 4.84 -10.41 -10.38
CA VAL A 126 3.96 -9.51 -11.14
C VAL A 126 2.59 -9.40 -10.47
N MET A 127 2.06 -10.49 -9.94
CA MET A 127 0.80 -10.45 -9.18
C MET A 127 0.90 -9.57 -7.94
N ALA A 128 1.98 -9.71 -7.16
CA ALA A 128 2.22 -8.93 -5.96
C ALA A 128 2.48 -7.44 -6.25
N LEU A 129 3.31 -7.12 -7.24
CA LEU A 129 3.82 -5.77 -7.47
C LEU A 129 3.01 -4.95 -8.48
N VAL A 130 2.20 -5.60 -9.33
CA VAL A 130 1.46 -4.91 -10.40
C VAL A 130 -0.03 -5.19 -10.30
N ALA A 131 -0.46 -6.45 -10.33
CA ALA A 131 -1.88 -6.77 -10.38
C ALA A 131 -2.62 -6.35 -9.09
N ALA A 132 -2.09 -6.70 -7.92
CA ALA A 132 -2.69 -6.32 -6.65
C ALA A 132 -2.79 -4.79 -6.47
N PRO A 133 -1.72 -3.99 -6.69
CA PRO A 133 -1.81 -2.53 -6.66
C PRO A 133 -2.80 -1.93 -7.66
N LEU A 134 -2.89 -2.46 -8.88
CA LEU A 134 -3.84 -1.98 -9.88
C LEU A 134 -5.29 -2.24 -9.46
N ILE A 135 -5.59 -3.45 -8.96
CA ILE A 135 -6.95 -3.80 -8.51
C ILE A 135 -7.36 -2.90 -7.34
N VAL A 136 -6.47 -2.72 -6.36
CA VAL A 136 -6.74 -1.87 -5.20
C VAL A 136 -6.85 -0.40 -5.61
N ALA A 137 -6.05 0.09 -6.56
CA ALA A 137 -6.17 1.46 -7.06
C ALA A 137 -7.52 1.71 -7.73
N VAL A 138 -8.04 0.76 -8.52
CA VAL A 138 -9.37 0.87 -9.15
C VAL A 138 -10.48 0.83 -8.12
N ILE A 139 -10.42 -0.10 -7.15
CA ILE A 139 -11.44 -0.21 -6.09
C ILE A 139 -11.40 1.03 -5.18
N GLY A 140 -10.20 1.50 -4.83
CA GLY A 140 -9.98 2.72 -4.05
C GLY A 140 -10.47 3.96 -4.77
N PHE A 141 -10.31 4.03 -6.10
CA PHE A 141 -10.91 5.07 -6.92
C PHE A 141 -12.44 5.06 -6.80
N ILE A 142 -13.08 3.91 -7.03
CA ILE A 142 -14.56 3.80 -6.98
C ILE A 142 -15.07 4.16 -5.58
N ALA A 143 -14.45 3.64 -4.53
CA ALA A 143 -14.86 3.91 -3.15
C ALA A 143 -14.68 5.38 -2.77
N SER A 144 -13.53 5.98 -3.08
CA SER A 144 -13.26 7.39 -2.77
C SER A 144 -14.19 8.31 -3.54
N PHE A 145 -14.42 8.02 -4.83
CA PHE A 145 -15.38 8.76 -5.65
C PHE A 145 -16.79 8.72 -5.05
N ALA A 146 -17.29 7.54 -4.68
CA ALA A 146 -18.60 7.40 -4.05
C ALA A 146 -18.71 8.17 -2.72
N ILE A 147 -17.72 8.04 -1.84
CA ILE A 147 -17.69 8.73 -0.54
C ILE A 147 -17.68 10.25 -0.72
N MET A 148 -16.91 10.75 -1.69
CA MET A 148 -16.83 12.19 -1.96
C MET A 148 -18.11 12.74 -2.56
N LEU A 149 -18.76 12.01 -3.47
CA LEU A 149 -20.08 12.39 -3.96
C LEU A 149 -21.08 12.47 -2.81
N MET A 150 -21.11 11.47 -1.94
CA MET A 150 -21.99 11.45 -0.77
C MET A 150 -21.72 12.63 0.17
N GLY A 151 -20.45 12.96 0.44
CA GLY A 151 -20.08 14.12 1.25
C GLY A 151 -20.49 15.46 0.62
N SER A 152 -20.32 15.61 -0.70
CA SER A 152 -20.74 16.83 -1.41
C SER A 152 -22.25 17.03 -1.42
N ILE A 153 -23.02 15.94 -1.56
CA ILE A 153 -24.48 15.95 -1.46
C ILE A 153 -24.91 16.30 -0.03
N ALA A 154 -24.26 15.73 0.98
CA ALA A 154 -24.53 16.03 2.39
C ALA A 154 -24.39 17.53 2.69
N LEU A 155 -23.31 18.16 2.19
CA LEU A 155 -23.06 19.59 2.37
C LEU A 155 -24.12 20.47 1.69
N THR A 156 -24.71 19.99 0.59
CA THR A 156 -25.80 20.70 -0.09
C THR A 156 -27.04 20.83 0.82
N PHE A 157 -27.34 19.79 1.60
CA PHE A 157 -28.43 19.86 2.60
C PHE A 157 -28.15 20.86 3.73
N HIS A 158 -26.89 21.20 3.99
CA HIS A 158 -26.49 22.24 4.95
C HIS A 158 -26.36 23.64 4.31
N GLY A 159 -26.81 23.82 3.07
CA GLY A 159 -26.76 25.10 2.36
C GLY A 159 -25.45 25.40 1.63
N LEU A 160 -24.49 24.46 1.61
CA LEU A 160 -23.27 24.54 0.80
C LEU A 160 -23.36 23.62 -0.41
N ASN A 161 -23.70 24.19 -1.57
CA ASN A 161 -23.52 23.47 -2.82
C ASN A 161 -22.06 23.61 -3.32
N ILE A 162 -21.22 22.64 -2.98
CA ILE A 162 -19.85 22.49 -3.53
C ILE A 162 -19.79 21.43 -4.64
N PHE A 163 -20.90 20.83 -5.03
CA PHE A 163 -20.91 19.73 -6.00
C PHE A 163 -20.44 20.19 -7.38
N SER A 164 -20.91 21.35 -7.85
CA SER A 164 -20.45 21.96 -9.10
C SER A 164 -18.96 22.29 -9.07
N ASP A 165 -18.48 22.79 -7.93
CA ASP A 165 -17.10 23.22 -7.75
C ASP A 165 -16.17 22.00 -7.65
N LEU A 166 -16.63 20.92 -7.01
CA LEU A 166 -15.88 19.66 -6.90
C LEU A 166 -15.72 18.96 -8.26
N ILE A 167 -16.77 18.94 -9.08
CA ILE A 167 -16.69 18.32 -10.41
C ILE A 167 -15.87 19.18 -11.38
N SER A 168 -15.90 20.50 -11.23
CA SER A 168 -15.05 21.41 -12.02
C SER A 168 -13.60 21.45 -11.54
N ALA A 169 -13.34 21.03 -10.29
CA ALA A 169 -11.99 20.95 -9.74
C ALA A 169 -11.12 19.96 -10.52
N THR A 170 -10.03 20.48 -11.09
CA THR A 170 -9.06 19.66 -11.83
C THR A 170 -8.39 18.63 -10.91
N SER A 171 -8.22 18.94 -9.62
CA SER A 171 -7.63 18.04 -8.62
C SER A 171 -8.43 16.75 -8.44
N PHE A 172 -9.76 16.81 -8.57
CA PHE A 172 -10.64 15.65 -8.45
C PHE A 172 -10.39 14.64 -9.59
N TRP A 173 -10.34 15.11 -10.83
CA TRP A 173 -10.09 14.27 -12.00
C TRP A 173 -8.64 13.83 -12.17
N LEU A 174 -7.67 14.59 -11.65
CA LEU A 174 -6.25 14.24 -11.70
C LEU A 174 -5.85 13.23 -10.61
N SER A 175 -6.58 13.18 -9.49
CA SER A 175 -6.27 12.29 -8.36
C SER A 175 -6.04 10.81 -8.74
N PRO A 176 -6.85 10.18 -9.62
CA PRO A 176 -6.66 8.78 -10.01
C PRO A 176 -5.37 8.59 -10.82
N PHE A 177 -5.04 9.53 -11.70
CA PHE A 177 -3.79 9.49 -12.46
C PHE A 177 -2.58 9.70 -11.57
N ARG A 178 -2.67 10.58 -10.56
CA ARG A 178 -1.63 10.73 -9.55
C ARG A 178 -1.40 9.43 -8.78
N MET A 179 -2.46 8.74 -8.38
CA MET A 179 -2.37 7.43 -7.74
C MET A 179 -1.70 6.37 -8.65
N LEU A 180 -2.12 6.29 -9.91
CA LEU A 180 -1.51 5.36 -10.88
C LEU A 180 -0.02 5.68 -11.13
N SER A 181 0.36 6.96 -11.07
CA SER A 181 1.75 7.39 -11.25
C SER A 181 2.71 6.87 -10.16
N LEU A 182 2.18 6.47 -9.00
CA LEU A 182 2.97 5.90 -7.92
C LEU A 182 3.27 4.42 -8.07
N ILE A 183 2.55 3.69 -8.93
CA ILE A 183 2.71 2.24 -9.08
C ILE A 183 4.15 1.84 -9.46
N PRO A 184 4.84 2.51 -10.41
CA PRO A 184 6.24 2.19 -10.71
C PRO A 184 7.19 2.39 -9.51
N ILE A 185 6.98 3.45 -8.73
CA ILE A 185 7.77 3.73 -7.52
C ILE A 185 7.50 2.66 -6.46
N TYR A 186 6.22 2.33 -6.25
CA TYR A 186 5.80 1.28 -5.34
C TYR A 186 6.41 -0.08 -5.71
N LEU A 187 6.40 -0.43 -7.00
CA LEU A 187 7.00 -1.65 -7.52
C LEU A 187 8.46 -1.77 -7.09
N LEU A 188 9.26 -0.71 -7.31
CA LEU A 188 10.67 -0.71 -6.92
C LEU A 188 10.84 -0.75 -5.41
N TRP A 189 10.01 0.00 -4.68
CA TRP A 189 10.12 0.10 -3.24
C TRP A 189 9.79 -1.21 -2.53
N ALA A 190 8.76 -1.93 -2.98
CA ALA A 190 8.25 -3.15 -2.35
C ALA A 190 9.08 -4.41 -2.66
N LEU A 191 10.03 -4.34 -3.61
CA LEU A 191 10.89 -5.46 -4.00
C LEU A 191 11.63 -6.18 -2.84
N PRO A 192 12.20 -5.50 -1.83
CA PRO A 192 12.85 -6.17 -0.72
C PRO A 192 11.89 -7.09 0.04
N THR A 193 10.66 -6.62 0.32
CA THR A 193 9.66 -7.42 1.03
C THR A 193 9.15 -8.56 0.18
N VAL A 194 8.80 -8.31 -1.07
CA VAL A 194 8.35 -9.38 -1.99
C VAL A 194 9.43 -10.42 -2.19
N GLY A 195 10.68 -10.00 -2.43
CA GLY A 195 11.81 -10.90 -2.59
C GLY A 195 12.11 -11.73 -1.34
N TRP A 196 12.13 -11.11 -0.16
CA TRP A 196 12.32 -11.82 1.11
C TRP A 196 11.24 -12.85 1.36
N LEU A 197 9.98 -12.46 1.22
CA LEU A 197 8.85 -13.35 1.50
C LEU A 197 8.80 -14.52 0.53
N LEU A 198 9.03 -14.29 -0.77
CA LEU A 198 9.11 -15.38 -1.75
C LEU A 198 10.32 -16.29 -1.49
N MET A 199 11.48 -15.73 -1.14
CA MET A 199 12.65 -16.54 -0.78
C MET A 199 12.36 -17.42 0.44
N VAL A 200 11.79 -16.87 1.51
CA VAL A 200 11.40 -17.65 2.69
C VAL A 200 10.30 -18.66 2.35
N SER A 201 9.32 -18.29 1.51
CA SER A 201 8.25 -19.18 1.04
C SER A 201 8.81 -20.38 0.25
N SER A 202 9.86 -20.18 -0.53
CA SER A 202 10.56 -21.26 -1.26
C SER A 202 11.39 -22.17 -0.34
N TRP A 203 11.88 -21.64 0.79
CA TRP A 203 12.81 -22.34 1.68
C TRP A 203 12.13 -23.00 2.88
N ALA A 204 11.17 -22.35 3.53
CA ALA A 204 10.62 -22.82 4.79
C ALA A 204 9.89 -24.16 4.62
N ARG A 205 10.18 -25.13 5.50
CA ARG A 205 9.52 -26.46 5.51
C ARG A 205 8.21 -26.45 6.30
N SER A 206 8.14 -25.65 7.34
CA SER A 206 6.94 -25.44 8.15
C SER A 206 7.00 -24.05 8.80
N LYS A 207 5.85 -23.56 9.26
CA LYS A 207 5.72 -22.29 9.99
C LYS A 207 6.41 -21.11 9.27
N VAL A 208 6.08 -20.92 7.99
CA VAL A 208 6.71 -19.90 7.11
C VAL A 208 6.70 -18.51 7.74
N PHE A 209 5.60 -18.13 8.41
CA PHE A 209 5.49 -16.85 9.10
C PHE A 209 6.56 -16.66 10.19
N LEU A 210 6.86 -17.70 10.96
CA LEU A 210 7.87 -17.63 12.01
C LEU A 210 9.27 -17.42 11.42
N TRP A 211 9.57 -18.02 10.27
CA TRP A 211 10.83 -17.77 9.57
C TRP A 211 10.87 -16.37 8.96
N ALA A 212 9.78 -15.94 8.31
CA ALA A 212 9.72 -14.67 7.60
C ALA A 212 9.85 -13.48 8.56
N VAL A 213 9.10 -13.51 9.66
CA VAL A 213 9.05 -12.42 10.64
C VAL A 213 10.03 -12.64 11.78
N GLY A 214 10.11 -13.88 12.28
CA GLY A 214 10.96 -14.20 13.42
C GLY A 214 12.44 -14.14 13.09
N ALA A 215 12.90 -14.54 11.90
CA ALA A 215 14.33 -14.52 11.60
C ALA A 215 14.92 -13.08 11.67
N PRO A 216 14.38 -12.06 10.99
CA PRO A 216 14.89 -10.69 11.09
C PRO A 216 14.79 -10.11 12.51
N LEU A 217 13.68 -10.37 13.21
CA LEU A 217 13.48 -9.85 14.57
C LEU A 217 14.41 -10.49 15.59
N MET A 218 14.58 -11.82 15.53
CA MET A 218 15.47 -12.54 16.43
C MET A 218 16.93 -12.20 16.19
N SER A 219 17.36 -12.03 14.93
CA SER A 219 18.71 -11.52 14.65
C SER A 219 18.88 -10.10 15.17
N GLY A 220 17.88 -9.23 15.05
CA GLY A 220 17.91 -7.90 15.66
C GLY A 220 18.02 -7.92 17.18
N ALA A 221 17.26 -8.78 17.85
CA ALA A 221 17.31 -8.96 19.30
C ALA A 221 18.68 -9.49 19.75
N LEU A 222 19.25 -10.47 19.03
CA LEU A 222 20.58 -11.00 19.30
C LEU A 222 21.67 -9.94 19.10
N LEU A 223 21.58 -9.14 18.05
CA LEU A 223 22.49 -8.02 17.81
C LEU A 223 22.39 -6.96 18.91
N ALA A 224 21.17 -6.63 19.36
CA ALA A 224 20.94 -5.68 20.44
C ALA A 224 21.53 -6.18 21.77
N TRP A 225 21.28 -7.44 22.10
CA TRP A 225 21.85 -8.09 23.29
C TRP A 225 23.39 -8.15 23.22
N ALA A 226 23.96 -8.55 22.09
CA ALA A 226 25.41 -8.61 21.91
C ALA A 226 26.05 -7.22 21.99
N ASN A 227 25.42 -6.20 21.42
CA ASN A 227 25.88 -4.82 21.52
C ASN A 227 25.85 -4.32 22.97
N ALA A 228 24.81 -4.68 23.75
CA ALA A 228 24.72 -4.32 25.16
C ALA A 228 25.75 -5.06 26.03
N GLY A 229 25.96 -6.35 25.79
CA GLY A 229 26.89 -7.18 26.56
C GLY A 229 28.37 -6.91 26.26
N PHE A 230 28.72 -6.73 24.98
CA PHE A 230 30.11 -6.62 24.52
C PHE A 230 30.52 -5.22 24.08
N LYS A 231 29.61 -4.22 24.16
CA LYS A 231 29.86 -2.82 23.75
C LYS A 231 30.43 -2.69 22.33
N LEU A 232 29.83 -3.41 21.39
CA LEU A 232 30.33 -3.56 20.01
C LEU A 232 30.21 -2.29 19.15
N GLY A 233 29.52 -1.25 19.63
CA GLY A 233 29.30 -0.01 18.87
C GLY A 233 28.37 -0.19 17.66
N LEU A 234 27.54 -1.24 17.66
CA LEU A 234 26.61 -1.53 16.57
C LEU A 234 25.42 -0.56 16.60
N ASN A 235 25.06 -0.07 15.42
CA ASN A 235 23.86 0.76 15.25
C ASN A 235 22.62 -0.13 15.11
N ILE A 236 21.97 -0.41 16.25
CA ILE A 236 20.77 -1.25 16.32
C ILE A 236 19.58 -0.57 15.62
N GLU A 237 19.46 0.75 15.73
CA GLU A 237 18.40 1.51 15.05
C GLU A 237 18.52 1.38 13.52
N TRP A 238 19.74 1.45 12.99
CA TRP A 238 20.01 1.22 11.58
C TRP A 238 19.60 -0.20 11.17
N TYR A 239 19.87 -1.22 11.98
CA TYR A 239 19.46 -2.59 11.68
C TYR A 239 17.93 -2.71 11.60
N PHE A 240 17.21 -2.22 12.60
CA PHE A 240 15.74 -2.30 12.59
C PHE A 240 15.12 -1.48 11.46
N THR A 241 15.67 -0.29 11.18
CA THR A 241 15.14 0.59 10.13
C THR A 241 15.51 0.09 8.74
N GLN A 242 16.78 -0.19 8.47
CA GLN A 242 17.28 -0.52 7.13
C GLN A 242 17.17 -2.01 6.77
N VAL A 243 17.09 -2.90 7.75
CA VAL A 243 16.97 -4.35 7.51
C VAL A 243 15.55 -4.80 7.84
N VAL A 244 15.12 -4.75 9.10
CA VAL A 244 13.83 -5.34 9.51
C VAL A 244 12.65 -4.64 8.81
N LEU A 245 12.58 -3.30 8.89
CA LEU A 245 11.49 -2.55 8.29
C LEU A 245 11.53 -2.60 6.76
N ARG A 246 12.71 -2.72 6.14
CA ARG A 246 12.81 -2.96 4.69
C ARG A 246 12.31 -4.36 4.30
N LEU A 247 12.69 -5.40 5.04
CA LEU A 247 12.29 -6.76 4.73
C LEU A 247 10.79 -6.98 4.98
N LEU A 248 10.22 -6.40 6.02
CA LEU A 248 8.83 -6.68 6.43
C LEU A 248 7.83 -5.58 6.03
N GLY A 249 8.27 -4.33 5.94
CA GLY A 249 7.40 -3.17 5.80
C GLY A 249 7.46 -2.46 4.45
N SER A 250 8.34 -2.84 3.51
CA SER A 250 8.42 -2.13 2.22
C SER A 250 7.17 -2.28 1.36
N VAL A 251 6.33 -3.26 1.65
CA VAL A 251 5.02 -3.45 0.98
C VAL A 251 3.97 -2.42 1.41
N LEU A 252 4.19 -1.72 2.54
CA LEU A 252 3.32 -0.64 3.02
C LEU A 252 3.56 0.63 2.18
N PRO A 253 2.54 1.16 1.48
CA PRO A 253 2.66 2.43 0.78
C PRO A 253 2.98 3.56 1.75
N GLY A 254 3.87 4.49 1.35
CA GLY A 254 4.30 5.60 2.18
C GLY A 254 5.46 5.29 3.12
N ASN A 255 5.86 4.02 3.27
CA ASN A 255 6.97 3.64 4.15
C ASN A 255 8.31 4.31 3.76
N TRP A 256 8.47 4.77 2.52
CA TRP A 256 9.62 5.57 2.08
C TRP A 256 9.85 6.85 2.88
N MET A 257 8.78 7.46 3.41
CA MET A 257 8.90 8.67 4.23
C MET A 257 9.65 8.43 5.55
N ILE A 258 9.74 7.18 6.02
CA ILE A 258 10.52 6.82 7.20
C ILE A 258 12.03 6.82 6.89
N PHE A 259 12.42 6.64 5.63
CA PHE A 259 13.83 6.52 5.23
C PHE A 259 14.45 7.84 4.80
N ASP A 260 13.63 8.83 4.46
CA ASP A 260 14.07 10.17 4.08
C ASP A 260 13.98 11.15 5.27
N GLN A 261 15.03 11.93 5.52
CA GLN A 261 15.05 12.89 6.61
C GLN A 261 14.13 14.10 6.36
N GLY A 262 14.02 14.55 5.11
CA GLY A 262 13.11 15.61 4.69
C GLY A 262 11.66 15.19 4.85
N ALA A 263 11.32 13.95 4.47
CA ALA A 263 9.97 13.41 4.66
C ALA A 263 9.58 13.30 6.14
N ARG A 264 10.50 12.90 7.03
CA ARG A 264 10.25 12.90 8.49
C ARG A 264 9.96 14.30 9.03
N GLN A 265 10.68 15.31 8.53
CA GLN A 265 10.45 16.70 8.91
C GLN A 265 9.10 17.22 8.38
N ALA A 266 8.73 16.85 7.16
CA ALA A 266 7.43 17.17 6.57
C ALA A 266 6.27 16.52 7.36
N MET A 267 6.42 15.26 7.80
CA MET A 267 5.44 14.60 8.67
C MET A 267 5.34 15.30 10.04
N ALA A 268 6.48 15.68 10.64
CA ALA A 268 6.50 16.41 11.91
C ALA A 268 5.89 17.82 11.81
N GLN A 269 5.92 18.44 10.62
CA GLN A 269 5.25 19.71 10.35
C GLN A 269 3.75 19.54 10.12
N ALA A 270 3.32 18.47 9.45
CA ALA A 270 1.90 18.15 9.25
C ALA A 270 1.16 17.90 10.57
N ASP A 271 1.82 17.28 11.55
CA ASP A 271 1.26 16.97 12.87
C ASP A 271 0.99 18.22 13.73
N ARG A 272 1.55 19.38 13.35
CA ARG A 272 1.30 20.67 14.01
C ARG A 272 -0.02 21.33 13.59
N GLY A 273 -0.78 20.73 12.67
CA GLY A 273 -2.13 21.17 12.30
C GLY A 273 -2.21 22.37 11.34
N ASP A 274 -1.08 23.02 11.02
CA ASP A 274 -1.04 24.25 10.21
C ASP A 274 -0.97 23.99 8.68
N VAL A 275 -0.90 22.73 8.25
CA VAL A 275 -0.63 22.39 6.83
C VAL A 275 -1.92 21.94 6.13
N PRO A 276 -2.41 22.67 5.10
CA PRO A 276 -3.58 22.27 4.34
C PRO A 276 -3.50 20.83 3.81
N PRO A 277 -4.61 20.07 3.75
CA PRO A 277 -4.63 18.69 3.24
C PRO A 277 -4.02 18.55 1.84
N ALA A 278 -4.27 19.53 0.96
CA ALA A 278 -3.72 19.54 -0.40
C ALA A 278 -2.18 19.58 -0.43
N SER A 279 -1.54 20.34 0.47
CA SER A 279 -0.08 20.38 0.58
C SER A 279 0.50 19.10 1.14
N GLN A 280 -0.19 18.42 2.06
CA GLN A 280 0.25 17.11 2.58
C GLN A 280 0.25 16.05 1.48
N VAL A 281 -0.80 16.06 0.64
CA VAL A 281 -0.88 15.17 -0.53
C VAL A 281 0.23 15.48 -1.54
N ALA A 282 0.46 16.75 -1.85
CA ALA A 282 1.54 17.15 -2.74
C ALA A 282 2.93 16.74 -2.20
N ALA A 283 3.18 16.94 -0.90
CA ALA A 283 4.39 16.49 -0.23
C ALA A 283 4.57 14.98 -0.35
N PHE A 284 3.52 14.19 -0.11
CA PHE A 284 3.57 12.73 -0.24
C PHE A 284 4.03 12.27 -1.64
N TYR A 285 3.48 12.86 -2.71
CA TYR A 285 3.91 12.55 -4.07
C TYR A 285 5.35 12.99 -4.33
N ASN A 286 5.73 14.21 -3.93
CA ASN A 286 7.08 14.72 -4.11
C ASN A 286 8.13 13.82 -3.44
N GLU A 287 7.85 13.38 -2.20
CA GLU A 287 8.72 12.45 -1.47
C GLU A 287 8.80 11.08 -2.15
N ALA A 288 7.69 10.58 -2.69
CA ALA A 288 7.70 9.33 -3.45
C ALA A 288 8.62 9.43 -4.68
N TYR A 289 8.57 10.53 -5.45
CA TYR A 289 9.47 10.74 -6.58
C TYR A 289 10.92 10.99 -6.14
N ALA A 290 11.13 11.75 -5.06
CA ALA A 290 12.46 12.00 -4.49
C ALA A 290 13.16 10.70 -4.07
N SER A 291 12.39 9.69 -3.64
CA SER A 291 12.93 8.37 -3.28
C SER A 291 13.70 7.68 -4.42
N LEU A 292 13.40 7.99 -5.69
CA LEU A 292 14.11 7.46 -6.86
C LEU A 292 15.57 7.94 -6.94
N ALA A 293 15.88 9.11 -6.38
CA ALA A 293 17.24 9.61 -6.28
C ALA A 293 17.98 9.04 -5.06
N SER A 294 17.28 8.36 -4.14
CA SER A 294 17.88 7.86 -2.91
C SER A 294 18.69 6.57 -3.14
N PRO A 295 19.92 6.47 -2.60
CA PRO A 295 20.68 5.22 -2.63
C PRO A 295 19.96 4.07 -1.92
N THR A 296 19.18 4.40 -0.88
CA THR A 296 18.46 3.39 -0.08
C THR A 296 17.45 2.61 -0.92
N LEU A 297 16.75 3.28 -1.85
CA LEU A 297 15.83 2.62 -2.77
C LEU A 297 16.55 1.58 -3.62
N TRP A 298 17.65 1.96 -4.26
CA TRP A 298 18.37 1.09 -5.19
C TRP A 298 19.09 -0.07 -4.50
N ILE A 299 19.62 0.14 -3.29
CA ILE A 299 20.16 -0.95 -2.47
C ILE A 299 19.05 -1.96 -2.15
N GLY A 300 17.85 -1.47 -1.79
CA GLY A 300 16.68 -2.31 -1.58
C GLY A 300 16.29 -3.09 -2.85
N VAL A 301 16.22 -2.42 -4.00
CA VAL A 301 15.91 -3.06 -5.30
C VAL A 301 16.92 -4.18 -5.59
N ALA A 302 18.21 -3.90 -5.46
CA ALA A 302 19.26 -4.90 -5.69
C ALA A 302 19.12 -6.11 -4.75
N ALA A 303 18.88 -5.87 -3.46
CA ALA A 303 18.63 -6.94 -2.49
C ALA A 303 17.37 -7.74 -2.82
N GLY A 304 16.26 -7.07 -3.17
CA GLY A 304 15.01 -7.71 -3.57
C GLY A 304 15.19 -8.62 -4.79
N VAL A 305 15.86 -8.13 -5.83
CA VAL A 305 16.18 -8.91 -7.03
C VAL A 305 17.06 -10.12 -6.70
N ALA A 306 18.08 -9.95 -5.87
CA ALA A 306 18.93 -11.05 -5.42
C ALA A 306 18.13 -12.13 -4.66
N MET A 307 17.19 -11.72 -3.79
CA MET A 307 16.32 -12.65 -3.07
C MET A 307 15.32 -13.36 -3.99
N ILE A 308 14.79 -12.68 -5.01
CA ILE A 308 13.95 -13.32 -6.04
C ILE A 308 14.76 -14.36 -6.83
N ALA A 309 16.00 -14.03 -7.22
CA ALA A 309 16.90 -14.97 -7.88
C ALA A 309 17.20 -16.18 -6.99
N ALA A 310 17.41 -15.96 -5.68
CA ALA A 310 17.56 -17.03 -4.70
C ALA A 310 16.29 -17.89 -4.59
N ALA A 311 15.09 -17.30 -4.63
CA ALA A 311 13.83 -18.04 -4.62
C ALA A 311 13.68 -18.93 -5.86
N ILE A 312 14.04 -18.42 -7.05
CA ILE A 312 14.07 -19.19 -8.30
C ILE A 312 15.04 -20.37 -8.19
N TYR A 313 16.25 -20.13 -7.66
CA TYR A 313 17.24 -21.17 -7.47
C TYR A 313 16.74 -22.24 -6.49
N LEU A 314 16.24 -21.84 -5.32
CA LEU A 314 15.74 -22.77 -4.29
C LEU A 314 14.58 -23.64 -4.78
N ARG A 315 13.70 -23.09 -5.63
CA ARG A 315 12.60 -23.82 -6.26
C ARG A 315 13.08 -24.97 -7.15
N ARG A 316 14.26 -24.85 -7.79
CA ARG A 316 14.84 -25.90 -8.64
C ARG A 316 15.32 -27.11 -7.85
N TRP A 317 15.86 -26.91 -6.65
CA TRP A 317 16.58 -27.96 -5.90
C TRP A 317 15.78 -28.66 -4.81
N ARG A 318 14.66 -28.09 -4.35
CA ARG A 318 13.91 -28.61 -3.18
C ARG A 318 12.66 -29.41 -3.55
N GLU A 319 12.77 -30.27 -4.56
CA GLU A 319 11.68 -31.13 -5.05
C GLU A 319 11.27 -32.24 -4.06
N GLU A 320 12.17 -32.57 -3.12
CA GLU A 320 12.04 -33.76 -2.29
C GLU A 320 12.07 -33.37 -0.81
N ASN A 321 10.90 -33.40 -0.17
CA ASN A 321 10.65 -33.88 1.19
C ASN A 321 9.18 -33.64 1.55
#